data_AF-A0A2H0QGU2-F1
#
_entry.id   AF-A0A2H0QGU2-F1
#
_cell.length_a   1.000
_cell.length_b   1.000
_cell.length_c   1.000
_cell.angle_alpha   90.00
_cell.angle_beta   90.00
_cell.angle_gamma   90.00
#
_symmetry.space_group_name_H-M   'P 1'
#
loop_
_entity.id
_entity.type
_entity.pdbx_description
1 polymer ?
#
loop_
_entity_poly.entity_id
_entity_poly.type
_entity_poly.pdbx_seq_one_letter_code
_entity_poly.pdbx_strand_id
1 'polypeptide(L)'
;MIKKLFFTAIYASSSLVWANPQVTLASGTVLKNCFYESSPQSVLCSDDKNPSKKIIIYQTNNGIVAFGNIEGSEVTSFEINSVLDEGRILYQGVTKGLSKETHLPGRYQLLNDVELALNPDRMAKINVIPTFPKAYSDGFTKFSESLLQETRREREEVLKKLSADPKFVELENGSKLTCRKVNEVPKSKTIVDKEKIEMASLGCGLSECRKGYFSKEKIYLVTGQNPGLDYSQLLKIENGNFVDEIGIKNIKNSNGEILHNRGTHFDKKLPPLFSPSELLPSNLTKSSDYFYSNMSGYGQLVAGPALSLCDPSSLKELKVAHQNYQNKVKNAELVQYIGIFNNQLTSGYIKKGVTPNYSCRQDGVIYDIEAYKFSLQNKTNQNDVNSKAISLEEAQKLFDEAKGMNEIAWNYGNDGCYARAHLMAKKFEEKGIYTEKAWVQGNLEYQAPDAKISWRHHVAPVVLVKQPDGKIGRYVIDPSVSSQPLPAEKWATNLAKQKSAKLEQTEFPFPNNSMGFERVALAFTNTKPYNVDDDLQMTDFEKDHSATMTMRMYKGFKNASNGFADHPLDK
;
A
#
# COMPACT_ATOMS: atom_id res chain seq x y z
N MET A 1 27.36 -18.41 19.91
CA MET A 1 26.81 -18.18 18.55
C MET A 1 25.49 -17.44 18.68
N ILE A 2 25.53 -16.10 18.64
CA ILE A 2 24.33 -15.25 18.78
C ILE A 2 23.82 -14.96 17.38
N LYS A 3 22.67 -15.55 16.99
CA LYS A 3 21.97 -15.22 15.75
C LYS A 3 21.36 -13.82 15.90
N LYS A 4 21.79 -12.87 15.08
CA LYS A 4 21.12 -11.57 14.91
C LYS A 4 19.73 -11.82 14.30
N LEU A 5 18.68 -11.76 15.11
CA LEU A 5 17.31 -11.64 14.60
C LEU A 5 17.14 -10.21 14.07
N PHE A 6 16.96 -10.08 12.76
CA PHE A 6 16.50 -8.85 12.14
C PHE A 6 14.96 -8.88 12.09
N PHE A 7 14.31 -8.12 12.96
CA PHE A 7 12.88 -7.87 12.86
C PHE A 7 12.62 -6.79 11.82
N THR A 8 11.75 -7.08 10.85
CA THR A 8 11.16 -6.07 9.97
C THR A 8 9.69 -5.97 10.37
N ALA A 9 9.26 -4.80 10.87
CA ALA A 9 7.87 -4.55 11.24
C ALA A 9 6.99 -4.57 9.98
N ILE A 10 5.97 -5.42 9.96
CA ILE A 10 4.87 -5.34 9.00
C ILE A 10 3.64 -4.85 9.79
N TYR A 11 3.02 -3.82 9.22
CA TYR A 11 1.99 -3.00 9.83
C TYR A 11 0.63 -3.70 9.75
N ALA A 12 0.16 -4.19 10.89
CA ALA A 12 -1.28 -4.17 11.14
C ALA A 12 -1.66 -2.71 11.39
N SER A 13 -2.54 -2.14 10.57
CA SER A 13 -3.13 -0.82 10.82
C SER A 13 -4.16 -0.87 11.96
N SER A 14 -3.90 -1.65 13.00
CA SER A 14 -4.51 -1.39 14.30
C SER A 14 -3.87 -0.10 14.80
N SER A 15 -4.64 0.98 14.81
CA SER A 15 -4.29 2.21 15.51
C SER A 15 -4.02 1.86 16.98
N LEU A 16 -2.76 1.62 17.32
CA LEU A 16 -2.31 1.41 18.68
C LEU A 16 -2.54 2.73 19.42
N VAL A 17 -3.52 2.75 20.33
CA VAL A 17 -3.67 3.82 21.30
C VAL A 17 -2.64 3.55 22.39
N TRP A 18 -1.57 4.37 22.48
CA TRP A 18 -0.59 4.29 23.57
C TRP A 18 -1.23 4.95 24.81
N ALA A 19 -0.95 4.46 26.01
CA ALA A 19 -1.49 5.04 27.24
C ALA A 19 -0.53 6.07 27.84
N ASN A 20 0.76 5.72 27.95
CA ASN A 20 1.84 6.55 28.45
C ASN A 20 3.17 6.10 27.83
N PRO A 21 3.43 6.47 26.57
CA PRO A 21 4.60 5.98 25.88
C PRO A 21 5.88 6.59 26.48
N GLN A 22 6.87 5.74 26.76
CA GLN A 22 8.24 6.13 27.07
C GLN A 22 9.09 5.89 25.83
N VAL A 23 9.70 6.94 25.30
CA VAL A 23 10.52 6.83 24.09
C VAL A 23 11.99 7.04 24.43
N THR A 24 12.83 6.15 23.92
CA THR A 24 14.28 6.28 24.04
C THR A 24 14.88 6.56 22.67
N LEU A 25 15.61 7.67 22.54
CA LEU A 25 16.36 8.02 21.33
C LEU A 25 17.62 7.15 21.21
N ALA A 26 18.20 7.03 20.02
CA ALA A 26 19.45 6.29 19.81
C ALA A 26 20.65 6.90 20.57
N SER A 27 20.58 8.19 20.92
CA SER A 27 21.53 8.85 21.82
C SER A 27 21.46 8.34 23.27
N GLY A 28 20.46 7.51 23.61
CA GLY A 28 20.14 7.10 24.98
C GLY A 28 19.28 8.12 25.75
N THR A 29 18.92 9.24 25.14
CA THR A 29 18.01 10.23 25.74
C THR A 29 16.63 9.61 25.92
N VAL A 30 16.07 9.71 27.13
CA VAL A 30 14.72 9.23 27.45
C VAL A 30 13.76 10.41 27.40
N LEU A 31 12.76 10.32 26.53
CA LEU A 31 11.69 11.29 26.43
C LEU A 31 10.59 10.90 27.42
N LYS A 32 10.15 11.88 28.21
CA LYS A 32 9.10 11.74 29.23
C LYS A 32 7.95 12.70 28.92
N ASN A 33 6.87 12.55 29.67
CA ASN A 33 5.67 13.37 29.54
C ASN A 33 5.15 13.34 28.09
N CYS A 34 5.03 12.14 27.53
CA CYS A 34 4.48 11.95 26.20
C CYS A 34 2.95 11.92 26.30
N PHE A 35 2.27 12.81 25.59
CA PHE A 35 0.81 12.86 25.59
C PHE A 35 0.24 12.90 24.18
N TYR A 36 -0.96 12.33 24.06
CA TYR A 36 -1.80 12.42 22.87
C TYR A 36 -2.44 13.78 22.78
N GLU A 37 -2.38 14.40 21.61
CA GLU A 37 -2.97 15.73 21.45
C GLU A 37 -3.96 15.82 20.28
N SER A 38 -3.88 14.98 19.24
CA SER A 38 -4.74 15.16 18.05
C SER A 38 -5.02 13.92 17.19
N SER A 39 -4.16 12.91 17.25
CA SER A 39 -4.30 11.69 16.46
C SER A 39 -3.68 10.52 17.23
N PRO A 40 -4.23 9.29 17.13
CA PRO A 40 -3.62 8.10 17.70
C PRO A 40 -2.20 7.82 17.14
N GLN A 41 -1.79 8.53 16.08
CA GLN A 41 -0.50 8.33 15.41
C GLN A 41 0.59 9.33 15.83
N SER A 42 0.30 10.34 16.65
CA SER A 42 1.29 11.33 17.09
C SER A 42 1.28 11.57 18.60
N VAL A 43 2.45 11.61 19.22
CA VAL A 43 2.61 12.03 20.62
C VAL A 43 3.65 13.14 20.74
N LEU A 44 3.37 14.11 21.59
CA LEU A 44 4.32 15.16 21.96
C LEU A 44 5.03 14.74 23.23
N CYS A 45 6.34 14.64 23.18
CA CYS A 45 7.18 14.31 24.32
C CYS A 45 8.12 15.47 24.69
N SER A 46 8.64 15.45 25.91
CA SER A 46 9.66 16.39 26.37
C SER A 46 10.95 15.65 26.72
N ASP A 47 12.10 16.26 26.43
CA ASP A 47 13.41 15.77 26.86
C ASP A 47 13.50 15.85 28.40
N ASP A 48 13.90 14.77 29.07
CA ASP A 48 13.96 14.72 30.53
C ASP A 48 15.04 15.64 31.13
N LYS A 49 16.10 15.90 30.36
CA LYS A 49 17.19 16.82 30.74
C LYS A 49 16.90 18.26 30.32
N ASN A 50 16.03 18.47 29.34
CA ASN A 50 15.67 19.81 28.85
C ASN A 50 14.14 19.87 28.55
N PRO A 51 13.30 20.15 29.55
CA PRO A 51 11.84 20.15 29.37
C PRO A 51 11.30 21.17 28.35
N SER A 52 12.08 22.21 28.02
CA SER A 52 11.76 23.14 26.93
C SER A 52 11.95 22.54 25.54
N LYS A 53 12.77 21.49 25.42
CA LYS A 53 12.94 20.75 24.16
C LYS A 53 11.77 19.79 23.97
N LYS A 54 10.91 20.13 23.02
CA LYS A 54 9.74 19.34 22.62
C LYS A 54 10.06 18.52 21.38
N ILE A 55 9.64 17.26 21.40
CA ILE A 55 9.83 16.30 20.30
C ILE A 55 8.49 15.67 20.00
N ILE A 56 8.07 15.77 18.74
CA ILE A 56 6.92 15.07 18.22
C ILE A 56 7.38 13.72 17.70
N ILE A 57 6.65 12.69 18.08
CA ILE A 57 6.84 11.34 17.61
C ILE A 57 5.62 11.00 16.79
N TYR A 58 5.85 10.58 15.55
CA TYR A 58 4.81 10.29 14.60
C TYR A 58 5.00 8.91 14.00
N GLN A 59 3.94 8.11 14.01
CA GLN A 59 3.93 6.83 13.33
C GLN A 59 3.53 7.05 11.86
N THR A 60 4.50 6.89 10.97
CA THR A 60 4.27 6.82 9.52
C THR A 60 4.00 5.38 9.09
N ASN A 61 3.60 5.20 7.83
CA ASN A 61 3.55 3.89 7.18
C ASN A 61 4.93 3.21 7.06
N ASN A 62 6.03 3.96 7.21
CA ASN A 62 7.41 3.47 7.03
C ASN A 62 8.19 3.33 8.34
N GLY A 63 7.62 3.76 9.46
CA GLY A 63 8.25 3.68 10.77
C GLY A 63 7.80 4.78 11.71
N ILE A 64 8.43 4.83 12.87
CA ILE A 64 8.26 5.91 13.82
C ILE A 64 9.32 6.96 13.54
N VAL A 65 8.90 8.18 13.23
CA VAL A 65 9.78 9.32 13.06
C VAL A 65 9.67 10.22 14.30
N ALA A 66 10.79 10.70 14.79
CA ALA A 66 10.83 11.72 15.83
C ALA A 66 11.41 12.99 15.25
N PHE A 67 10.76 14.13 15.49
CA PHE A 67 11.23 15.43 15.04
C PHE A 67 10.92 16.50 16.07
N GLY A 68 11.75 17.53 16.12
CA GLY A 68 11.63 18.58 17.12
C GLY A 68 12.55 19.75 16.84
N ASN A 69 12.28 20.85 17.52
CA ASN A 69 13.08 22.06 17.46
C ASN A 69 14.04 22.08 18.66
N ILE A 70 15.34 22.14 18.38
CA ILE A 70 16.37 22.41 19.38
C ILE A 70 16.83 23.85 19.14
N GLU A 71 16.17 24.81 19.78
CA GLU A 71 16.73 26.15 19.98
C GLU A 71 17.13 26.90 18.68
N GLY A 72 16.36 26.76 17.59
CA GLY A 72 16.67 27.42 16.33
C GLY A 72 15.66 27.09 15.25
N SER A 73 15.53 27.92 14.23
CA SER A 73 14.55 27.81 13.15
C SER A 73 14.76 26.58 12.22
N GLU A 74 15.08 25.40 12.73
CA GLU A 74 15.40 24.22 11.91
C GLU A 74 14.73 22.95 12.43
N VAL A 75 14.16 22.17 11.51
CA VAL A 75 13.55 20.87 11.79
C VAL A 75 14.64 19.81 11.93
N THR A 76 14.84 19.29 13.15
CA THR A 76 15.78 18.19 13.41
C THR A 76 15.04 16.87 13.55
N SER A 77 15.50 15.83 12.85
CA SER A 77 15.00 14.46 13.06
C SER A 77 15.85 13.73 14.10
N PHE A 78 15.24 12.81 14.82
CA PHE A 78 15.89 12.00 15.84
C PHE A 78 15.75 10.52 15.52
N GLU A 79 16.81 9.78 15.77
CA GLU A 79 16.80 8.32 15.73
C GLU A 79 16.10 7.79 16.97
N ILE A 80 15.08 6.94 16.81
CA ILE A 80 14.39 6.28 17.93
C ILE A 80 14.99 4.90 18.11
N ASN A 81 15.32 4.52 19.34
CA ASN A 81 15.80 3.19 19.70
C ASN A 81 14.68 2.27 20.21
N SER A 82 13.73 2.82 20.98
CA SER A 82 12.57 2.06 21.44
C SER A 82 11.40 2.96 21.83
N VAL A 83 10.20 2.41 21.71
CA VAL A 83 8.96 2.96 22.26
C VAL A 83 8.37 1.88 23.17
N LEU A 84 8.25 2.21 24.45
CA LEU A 84 7.59 1.40 25.45
C LEU A 84 6.25 2.04 25.79
N ASP A 85 5.22 1.26 26.07
CA ASP A 85 3.97 1.75 26.64
C ASP A 85 3.52 0.83 27.76
N GLU A 86 3.36 1.38 28.96
CA GLU A 86 3.10 0.62 30.19
C GLU A 86 4.05 -0.59 30.38
N GLY A 87 5.32 -0.41 30.01
CA GLY A 87 6.35 -1.44 30.09
C GLY A 87 6.32 -2.48 28.95
N ARG A 88 5.36 -2.42 28.03
CA ARG A 88 5.33 -3.25 26.82
C ARG A 88 6.14 -2.61 25.72
N ILE A 89 6.97 -3.40 25.03
CA ILE A 89 7.72 -2.94 23.86
C ILE A 89 6.75 -2.82 22.69
N LEU A 90 6.44 -1.59 22.30
CA LEU A 90 5.69 -1.32 21.07
C LEU A 90 6.61 -1.25 19.85
N TYR A 91 7.83 -0.75 20.06
CA TYR A 91 8.86 -0.67 19.04
C TYR A 91 10.24 -0.83 19.65
N GLN A 92 11.11 -1.61 18.99
CA GLN A 92 12.51 -1.76 19.37
C GLN A 92 13.38 -1.88 18.10
N GLY A 93 14.34 -0.98 17.96
CA GLY A 93 15.20 -0.87 16.80
C GLY A 93 15.64 0.58 16.61
N VAL A 94 16.76 0.82 15.92
CA VAL A 94 17.20 2.18 15.60
C VAL A 94 16.53 2.61 14.30
N THR A 95 15.59 3.56 14.36
CA THR A 95 15.16 4.27 13.15
C THR A 95 16.29 5.21 12.75
N LYS A 96 16.76 5.12 11.49
CA LYS A 96 17.72 6.09 11.00
C LYS A 96 17.04 7.46 10.96
N GLY A 97 17.60 8.40 11.71
CA GLY A 97 17.21 9.80 11.62
C GLY A 97 17.57 10.30 10.23
N LEU A 98 16.66 11.03 9.60
CA LEU A 98 16.95 11.70 8.34
C LEU A 98 17.84 12.91 8.65
N SER A 99 19.15 12.71 8.68
CA SER A 99 20.15 13.75 8.97
C SER A 99 20.10 14.86 7.91
N LYS A 100 20.70 16.03 8.20
CA LYS A 100 20.88 17.10 7.19
C LYS A 100 21.68 16.65 5.96
N GLU A 101 22.44 15.58 6.08
CA GLU A 101 23.23 14.98 4.99
C GLU A 101 22.40 14.02 4.12
N THR A 102 21.11 13.85 4.41
CA THR A 102 20.21 13.14 3.50
C THR A 102 20.16 13.83 2.15
N HIS A 103 20.12 13.03 1.08
CA HIS A 103 19.89 13.55 -0.27
C HIS A 103 18.55 14.31 -0.31
N LEU A 104 18.44 15.27 -1.24
CA LEU A 104 17.31 16.18 -1.34
C LEU A 104 15.93 15.48 -1.29
N PRO A 105 15.71 14.33 -1.96
CA PRO A 105 14.42 13.64 -1.85
C PRO A 105 14.09 13.13 -0.45
N GLY A 106 15.06 12.53 0.25
CA GLY A 106 14.87 12.05 1.62
C GLY A 106 14.53 13.19 2.57
N ARG A 107 15.17 14.36 2.39
CA ARG A 107 14.84 15.56 3.16
C ARG A 107 13.44 16.07 2.86
N TYR A 108 13.01 16.08 1.60
CA TYR A 108 11.64 16.48 1.26
C TYR A 108 10.60 15.54 1.90
N GLN A 109 10.82 14.22 1.88
CA GLN A 109 9.90 13.25 2.49
C GLN A 109 9.72 13.53 3.97
N LEU A 110 10.82 13.75 4.69
CA LEU A 110 10.79 14.12 6.09
C LEU A 110 9.91 15.35 6.29
N LEU A 111 10.16 16.42 5.54
CA LEU A 111 9.40 17.67 5.67
C LEU A 111 7.93 17.46 5.33
N ASN A 112 7.62 16.61 4.36
CA ASN A 112 6.25 16.25 4.03
C ASN A 112 5.56 15.46 5.15
N ASP A 113 6.24 14.48 5.75
CA ASP A 113 5.72 13.67 6.86
C ASP A 113 5.54 14.51 8.13
N VAL A 114 6.46 15.45 8.38
CA VAL A 114 6.35 16.45 9.45
C VAL A 114 5.14 17.34 9.23
N GLU A 115 4.94 17.87 8.02
CA GLU A 115 3.75 18.67 7.72
C GLU A 115 2.47 17.85 7.87
N LEU A 116 2.45 16.58 7.47
CA LEU A 116 1.29 15.73 7.68
C LEU A 116 0.98 15.55 9.16
N ALA A 117 1.98 15.21 9.96
CA ALA A 117 1.82 15.04 11.39
C ALA A 117 1.36 16.33 12.11
N LEU A 118 1.77 17.50 11.61
CA LEU A 118 1.43 18.81 12.19
C LEU A 118 0.15 19.44 11.64
N ASN A 119 -0.34 18.98 10.49
CA ASN A 119 -1.47 19.59 9.79
C ASN A 119 -2.69 18.66 9.84
N PRO A 120 -3.54 18.77 10.88
CA PRO A 120 -4.72 17.93 11.03
C PRO A 120 -5.70 18.05 9.86
N ASP A 121 -5.81 19.23 9.24
CA ASP A 121 -6.68 19.43 8.07
C ASP A 121 -6.14 18.67 6.85
N ARG A 122 -4.81 18.60 6.69
CA ARG A 122 -4.18 17.78 5.64
C ARG A 122 -4.32 16.29 5.97
N MET A 123 -4.15 15.89 7.22
CA MET A 123 -4.40 14.51 7.65
C MET A 123 -5.85 14.07 7.48
N ALA A 124 -6.82 14.93 7.78
CA ALA A 124 -8.23 14.66 7.56
C ALA A 124 -8.59 14.55 6.07
N LYS A 125 -7.83 15.23 5.20
CA LYS A 125 -7.93 15.04 3.75
C LYS A 125 -7.28 13.75 3.30
N ILE A 126 -6.13 13.39 3.88
CA ILE A 126 -5.31 12.27 3.43
C ILE A 126 -5.75 10.92 3.96
N ASN A 127 -6.05 10.88 5.25
CA ASN A 127 -6.52 9.71 5.93
C ASN A 127 -8.03 9.85 6.10
N VAL A 128 -8.76 8.82 5.67
CA VAL A 128 -10.20 8.65 5.92
C VAL A 128 -10.46 8.33 7.41
N ILE A 129 -9.69 8.94 8.31
CA ILE A 129 -9.83 8.77 9.76
C ILE A 129 -10.69 9.95 10.25
N PRO A 130 -11.66 9.69 11.16
CA PRO A 130 -12.42 10.73 11.84
C PRO A 130 -11.58 11.95 12.24
N THR A 131 -12.07 13.14 11.93
CA THR A 131 -11.57 14.39 12.53
C THR A 131 -11.81 14.33 14.03
N PHE A 132 -10.74 14.27 14.83
CA PHE A 132 -10.84 14.38 16.29
C PHE A 132 -11.10 15.84 16.70
N PRO A 133 -11.76 16.09 17.85
CA PRO A 133 -12.08 17.44 18.32
C PRO A 133 -10.83 18.32 18.46
N LYS A 134 -10.93 19.57 17.97
CA LYS A 134 -9.87 20.61 17.87
C LYS A 134 -9.31 21.18 19.19
N ALA A 135 -9.37 20.47 20.31
CA ALA A 135 -8.91 21.03 21.60
C ALA A 135 -7.39 20.88 21.78
N TYR A 136 -6.61 21.62 20.98
CA TYR A 136 -5.17 21.79 21.21
C TYR A 136 -4.92 22.67 22.43
N SER A 137 -3.84 22.43 23.18
CA SER A 137 -3.33 23.45 24.08
C SER A 137 -2.78 24.64 23.28
N ASP A 138 -3.02 25.88 23.72
CA ASP A 138 -2.50 27.08 23.03
C ASP A 138 -0.98 27.03 22.79
N GLY A 139 -0.25 26.36 23.68
CA GLY A 139 1.19 26.15 23.57
C GLY A 139 1.58 25.23 22.41
N PHE A 140 0.84 24.14 22.19
CA PHE A 140 1.07 23.24 21.06
C PHE A 140 0.71 23.89 19.73
N THR A 141 -0.41 24.61 19.64
CA THR A 141 -0.81 25.32 18.42
C THR A 141 0.31 26.24 17.94
N LYS A 142 0.85 27.09 18.82
CA LYS A 142 1.97 27.99 18.47
C LYS A 142 3.24 27.24 18.06
N PHE A 143 3.58 26.16 18.77
CA PHE A 143 4.74 25.35 18.43
C PHE A 143 4.58 24.66 17.07
N SER A 144 3.42 24.05 16.82
CA SER A 144 3.10 23.34 15.58
C SER A 144 3.05 24.30 14.38
N GLU A 145 2.47 25.49 14.53
CA GLU A 145 2.41 26.50 13.46
C GLU A 145 3.79 27.03 13.09
N SER A 146 4.63 27.33 14.09
CA SER A 146 6.01 27.77 13.85
C SER A 146 6.83 26.68 13.15
N LEU A 147 6.72 25.43 13.62
CA LEU A 147 7.40 24.30 13.01
C LEU A 147 6.89 24.01 11.59
N LEU A 148 5.58 24.15 11.36
CA LEU A 148 4.94 23.96 10.05
C LEU A 148 5.35 25.04 9.05
N GLN A 149 5.44 26.31 9.46
CA GLN A 149 5.91 27.40 8.60
C GLN A 149 7.35 27.15 8.13
N GLU A 150 8.22 26.78 9.06
CA GLU A 150 9.62 26.49 8.75
C GLU A 150 9.76 25.24 7.86
N THR A 151 8.99 24.19 8.17
CA THR A 151 8.90 22.98 7.36
C THR A 151 8.50 23.30 5.92
N ARG A 152 7.52 24.18 5.71
CA ARG A 152 7.07 24.61 4.37
C ARG A 152 8.14 25.39 3.63
N ARG A 153 8.80 26.33 4.30
CA ARG A 153 9.90 27.13 3.72
C ARG A 153 11.02 26.24 3.23
N GLU A 154 11.51 25.35 4.09
CA GLU A 154 12.58 24.42 3.73
C GLU A 154 12.14 23.46 2.61
N ARG A 155 10.89 23.00 2.65
CA ARG A 155 10.33 22.12 1.63
C ARG A 155 10.30 22.80 0.26
N GLU A 156 9.91 24.07 0.19
CA GLU A 156 9.93 24.86 -1.06
C GLU A 156 11.35 25.05 -1.60
N GLU A 157 12.35 25.26 -0.74
CA GLU A 157 13.76 25.34 -1.16
C GLU A 157 14.28 24.02 -1.73
N VAL A 158 13.96 22.90 -1.06
CA VAL A 158 14.29 21.56 -1.54
C VAL A 158 13.57 21.27 -2.86
N LEU A 159 12.29 21.63 -2.97
CA LEU A 159 11.49 21.46 -4.18
C LEU A 159 12.07 22.26 -5.35
N LYS A 160 12.50 23.50 -5.11
CA LYS A 160 13.16 24.34 -6.10
C LYS A 160 14.44 23.67 -6.62
N LYS A 161 15.25 23.06 -5.74
CA LYS A 161 16.45 22.30 -6.15
C LYS A 161 16.08 21.06 -6.95
N LEU A 162 15.09 20.28 -6.51
CA LEU A 162 14.62 19.06 -7.19
C LEU A 162 13.98 19.34 -8.54
N SER A 163 13.35 20.51 -8.71
CA SER A 163 12.76 20.95 -9.97
C SER A 163 13.79 21.37 -11.03
N ALA A 164 15.08 21.49 -10.65
CA ALA A 164 16.13 21.80 -11.60
C ALA A 164 16.30 20.66 -12.62
N ASP A 165 16.44 21.02 -13.90
CA ASP A 165 16.54 20.03 -14.98
C ASP A 165 17.73 19.09 -14.75
N PRO A 166 17.49 17.76 -14.66
CA PRO A 166 18.57 16.79 -14.56
C PRO A 166 19.37 16.84 -15.85
N LYS A 167 20.65 17.20 -15.74
CA LYS A 167 21.53 17.35 -16.90
C LYS A 167 22.44 16.15 -17.09
N PHE A 168 22.89 15.56 -15.99
CA PHE A 168 23.84 14.46 -16.01
C PHE A 168 23.40 13.34 -15.07
N VAL A 169 23.52 12.10 -15.53
CA VAL A 169 23.37 10.91 -14.68
C VAL A 169 24.69 10.16 -14.69
N GLU A 170 25.28 9.99 -13.52
CA GLU A 170 26.46 9.14 -13.31
C GLU A 170 25.96 7.75 -12.95
N LEU A 171 26.43 6.72 -13.65
CA LEU A 171 26.08 5.32 -13.42
C LEU A 171 27.08 4.65 -12.47
N GLU A 172 26.72 3.51 -11.89
CA GLU A 172 27.56 2.75 -10.95
C GLU A 172 28.87 2.26 -11.57
N ASN A 173 28.87 1.96 -12.88
CA ASN A 173 30.08 1.62 -13.60
C ASN A 173 30.96 2.83 -13.96
N GLY A 174 30.62 4.03 -13.46
CA GLY A 174 31.34 5.29 -13.69
C GLY A 174 31.02 5.99 -15.01
N SER A 175 30.21 5.38 -15.89
CA SER A 175 29.79 6.05 -17.13
C SER A 175 28.81 7.20 -16.85
N LYS A 176 28.75 8.17 -17.76
CA LYS A 176 27.90 9.35 -17.64
C LYS A 176 26.92 9.43 -18.80
N LEU A 177 25.67 9.75 -18.49
CA LEU A 177 24.62 10.05 -19.45
C LEU A 177 24.33 11.55 -19.42
N THR A 178 24.06 12.13 -20.59
CA THR A 178 23.51 13.49 -20.69
C THR A 178 22.02 13.38 -20.90
N CYS A 179 21.24 14.07 -20.07
CA CYS A 179 19.79 14.03 -20.09
C CYS A 179 19.18 15.36 -20.57
N ARG A 180 18.00 15.26 -21.17
CA ARG A 180 17.16 16.37 -21.59
C ARG A 180 15.73 16.09 -21.17
N LYS A 181 15.09 17.04 -20.50
CA LYS A 181 13.67 16.93 -20.12
C LYS A 181 12.81 16.76 -21.37
N VAL A 182 11.88 15.83 -21.31
CA VAL A 182 10.87 15.64 -22.36
C VAL A 182 9.86 16.79 -22.28
N ASN A 183 9.38 17.26 -23.43
CA ASN A 183 8.41 18.35 -23.47
C ASN A 183 7.15 18.00 -22.67
N GLU A 184 6.65 18.96 -21.89
CA GLU A 184 5.39 18.83 -21.16
C GLU A 184 4.22 18.97 -22.12
N VAL A 185 3.13 18.25 -21.86
CA VAL A 185 1.84 18.55 -22.51
C VAL A 185 1.50 20.01 -22.18
N PRO A 186 1.19 20.87 -23.17
CA PRO A 186 0.66 22.20 -22.86
C PRO A 186 -0.52 22.02 -21.91
N LYS A 187 -0.51 22.70 -20.75
CA LYS A 187 -1.55 22.60 -19.72
C LYS A 187 -2.92 22.94 -20.32
N SER A 188 -3.56 21.99 -20.99
CA SER A 188 -4.93 22.14 -21.47
C SER A 188 -5.79 22.20 -20.22
N LYS A 189 -6.73 23.16 -20.18
CA LYS A 189 -7.60 23.56 -19.05
C LYS A 189 -8.47 22.45 -18.42
N THR A 190 -8.21 21.17 -18.69
CA THR A 190 -9.00 20.09 -18.11
C THR A 190 -8.71 19.98 -16.61
N ILE A 191 -9.80 20.04 -15.86
CA ILE A 191 -9.93 20.03 -14.41
C ILE A 191 -9.09 18.89 -13.83
N VAL A 192 -7.94 19.26 -13.29
CA VAL A 192 -7.12 18.39 -12.47
C VAL A 192 -7.44 18.75 -11.02
N ASP A 193 -7.97 17.79 -10.26
CA ASP A 193 -8.27 17.94 -8.82
C ASP A 193 -7.12 18.65 -8.10
N LYS A 194 -7.42 19.54 -7.14
CA LYS A 194 -6.42 20.41 -6.48
C LYS A 194 -5.17 19.69 -5.97
N GLU A 195 -5.26 18.44 -5.56
CA GLU A 195 -4.07 17.67 -5.14
C GLU A 195 -3.23 17.10 -6.28
N LYS A 196 -3.84 16.76 -7.42
CA LYS A 196 -3.09 16.46 -8.63
C LYS A 196 -2.37 17.71 -9.16
N ILE A 197 -2.76 18.92 -8.74
CA ILE A 197 -2.05 20.18 -9.09
C ILE A 197 -0.68 20.26 -8.41
N GLU A 198 -0.52 19.81 -7.15
CA GLU A 198 0.79 19.78 -6.49
C GLU A 198 1.73 18.78 -7.16
N MET A 199 1.28 17.56 -7.48
CA MET A 199 2.10 16.59 -8.22
C MET A 199 2.36 17.03 -9.67
N ALA A 200 1.38 17.65 -10.34
CA ALA A 200 1.55 18.21 -11.67
C ALA A 200 2.43 19.47 -11.69
N SER A 201 2.70 20.10 -10.54
CA SER A 201 3.56 21.28 -10.45
C SER A 201 5.02 20.98 -10.80
N LEU A 202 5.45 19.73 -10.63
CA LEU A 202 6.79 19.27 -11.02
C LEU A 202 6.92 18.98 -12.52
N GLY A 203 5.78 18.99 -13.22
CA GLY A 203 5.72 18.72 -14.65
C GLY A 203 6.07 17.27 -14.98
N CYS A 204 6.37 17.01 -16.26
CA CYS A 204 6.77 15.69 -16.73
C CYS A 204 8.11 15.28 -16.10
N GLY A 205 8.10 14.30 -15.19
CA GLY A 205 9.30 13.76 -14.53
C GLY A 205 10.17 12.88 -15.42
N LEU A 206 10.00 12.96 -16.74
CA LEU A 206 10.68 12.13 -17.73
C LEU A 206 11.78 12.93 -18.44
N SER A 207 12.97 12.37 -18.49
CA SER A 207 14.08 12.90 -19.29
C SER A 207 14.63 11.83 -20.23
N GLU A 208 14.91 12.21 -21.46
CA GLU A 208 15.64 11.36 -22.41
C GLU A 208 17.14 11.53 -22.16
N CYS A 209 17.83 10.43 -21.91
CA CYS A 209 19.24 10.36 -21.60
C CYS A 209 20.00 9.59 -22.69
N ARG A 210 21.25 10.00 -22.95
CA ARG A 210 22.11 9.37 -23.97
C ARG A 210 23.54 9.21 -23.50
N LYS A 211 24.17 8.10 -23.90
CA LYS A 211 25.60 7.83 -23.74
C LYS A 211 26.39 8.58 -24.83
N GLY A 212 26.50 9.90 -24.66
CA GLY A 212 27.10 10.79 -25.67
C GLY A 212 26.13 11.21 -26.77
N TYR A 213 26.54 12.22 -27.56
CA TYR A 213 25.67 12.92 -28.50
C TYR A 213 25.15 12.05 -29.66
N PHE A 214 25.95 11.07 -30.09
CA PHE A 214 25.66 10.23 -31.26
C PHE A 214 25.06 8.86 -30.93
N SER A 215 24.83 8.54 -29.66
CA SER A 215 24.22 7.26 -29.32
C SER A 215 22.77 7.22 -29.81
N LYS A 216 22.42 6.12 -30.48
CA LYS A 216 21.04 5.79 -30.87
C LYS A 216 20.28 5.09 -29.75
N GLU A 217 20.97 4.71 -28.68
CA GLU A 217 20.39 4.10 -27.50
C GLU A 217 19.48 5.10 -26.79
N LYS A 218 18.24 4.68 -26.52
CA LYS A 218 17.26 5.50 -25.82
C LYS A 218 17.13 5.01 -24.40
N ILE A 219 17.56 5.88 -23.50
CA ILE A 219 17.48 5.67 -22.06
C ILE A 219 16.56 6.76 -21.53
N TYR A 220 15.59 6.38 -20.71
CA TYR A 220 14.68 7.33 -20.10
C TYR A 220 14.95 7.38 -18.60
N LEU A 221 15.36 8.54 -18.09
CA LEU A 221 15.34 8.80 -16.67
C LEU A 221 13.92 9.19 -16.27
N VAL A 222 13.29 8.35 -15.45
CA VAL A 222 12.05 8.68 -14.77
C VAL A 222 12.39 9.09 -13.35
N THR A 223 12.09 10.33 -13.02
CA THR A 223 12.16 10.88 -11.66
C THR A 223 10.76 10.91 -11.08
N GLY A 224 10.61 10.45 -9.84
CA GLY A 224 9.35 10.48 -9.12
C GLY A 224 8.83 11.90 -9.00
N GLN A 225 7.52 12.09 -9.25
CA GLN A 225 6.83 13.36 -9.02
C GLN A 225 6.36 13.53 -7.57
N ASN A 226 6.64 12.56 -6.71
CA ASN A 226 6.52 12.78 -5.29
C ASN A 226 7.94 13.07 -4.79
N PRO A 227 8.27 14.32 -4.45
CA PRO A 227 9.65 14.68 -4.16
C PRO A 227 10.20 14.00 -2.89
N GLY A 228 9.34 13.39 -2.07
CA GLY A 228 9.75 12.61 -0.90
C GLY A 228 10.04 11.13 -1.20
N LEU A 229 9.69 10.69 -2.39
CA LEU A 229 9.96 9.34 -2.83
C LEU A 229 11.25 9.40 -3.66
N ASP A 230 12.35 8.89 -3.09
CA ASP A 230 13.69 8.79 -3.73
C ASP A 230 13.69 7.77 -4.87
N TYR A 231 12.80 7.97 -5.84
CA TYR A 231 12.59 7.07 -6.96
C TYR A 231 13.05 7.75 -8.22
N SER A 232 14.29 7.46 -8.56
CA SER A 232 14.78 7.63 -9.91
C SER A 232 15.08 6.28 -10.52
N GLN A 233 14.55 6.04 -11.71
CA GLN A 233 14.79 4.82 -12.46
C GLN A 233 15.22 5.19 -13.88
N LEU A 234 16.25 4.53 -14.37
CA LEU A 234 16.55 4.53 -15.80
C LEU A 234 15.79 3.37 -16.46
N LEU A 235 15.10 3.69 -17.55
CA LEU A 235 14.37 2.75 -18.39
C LEU A 235 14.99 2.71 -19.78
N LYS A 236 15.69 1.62 -20.06
CA LYS A 236 16.32 1.39 -21.36
C LYS A 236 15.38 0.57 -22.20
N ILE A 237 15.19 1.00 -23.43
CA ILE A 237 14.27 0.37 -24.37
C ILE A 237 15.06 -0.15 -25.56
N GLU A 238 14.97 -1.45 -25.82
CA GLU A 238 15.52 -2.11 -26.99
C GLU A 238 14.41 -2.89 -27.71
N ASN A 239 14.21 -2.61 -29.00
CA ASN A 239 13.21 -3.28 -29.83
C ASN A 239 11.81 -3.31 -29.17
N GLY A 240 11.40 -2.17 -28.57
CA GLY A 240 10.11 -2.03 -27.89
C GLY A 240 9.99 -2.88 -26.62
N ASN A 241 11.09 -3.25 -25.97
CA ASN A 241 11.09 -3.97 -24.69
C ASN A 241 11.97 -3.24 -23.69
N PHE A 242 11.59 -3.27 -22.41
CA PHE A 242 12.51 -2.89 -21.34
C PHE A 242 13.68 -3.85 -21.27
N VAL A 243 14.86 -3.31 -21.04
CA VAL A 243 16.05 -4.08 -20.71
C VAL A 243 16.67 -3.56 -19.42
N ASP A 244 17.28 -4.47 -18.66
CA ASP A 244 17.92 -4.14 -17.39
C ASP A 244 19.08 -3.17 -17.61
N GLU A 245 19.19 -2.24 -16.67
CA GLU A 245 20.11 -1.11 -16.76
C GLU A 245 21.21 -1.18 -15.73
N ILE A 246 22.27 -0.41 -16.01
CA ILE A 246 23.30 -0.13 -15.04
C ILE A 246 22.70 0.82 -14.00
N GLY A 247 22.93 0.52 -12.72
CA GLY A 247 22.48 1.35 -11.62
C GLY A 247 22.84 2.83 -11.75
N ILE A 248 21.95 3.69 -11.25
CA ILE A 248 22.24 5.12 -11.08
C ILE A 248 23.18 5.29 -9.88
N LYS A 249 24.26 6.05 -10.01
CA LYS A 249 25.07 6.49 -8.87
C LYS A 249 24.62 7.87 -8.40
N ASN A 250 24.61 8.86 -9.30
CA ASN A 250 24.19 10.23 -9.01
C ASN A 250 23.35 10.81 -10.16
N ILE A 251 22.40 11.68 -9.82
CA ILE A 251 21.72 12.59 -10.75
C ILE A 251 22.16 13.99 -10.40
N LYS A 252 22.64 14.75 -11.40
CA LYS A 252 23.21 16.08 -11.24
C LYS A 252 22.55 17.09 -12.17
N ASN A 253 22.38 18.32 -11.71
CA ASN A 253 21.94 19.43 -12.55
C ASN A 253 23.11 19.99 -13.39
N SER A 254 22.86 21.08 -14.13
CA SER A 254 23.88 21.74 -14.96
C SER A 254 25.07 22.29 -14.17
N ASN A 255 24.89 22.61 -12.89
CA ASN A 255 25.92 23.14 -12.00
C ASN A 255 26.75 22.03 -11.33
N GLY A 256 26.41 20.76 -11.59
CA GLY A 256 27.05 19.61 -10.95
C GLY A 256 26.53 19.30 -9.54
N GLU A 257 25.53 20.05 -9.06
CA GLU A 257 24.88 19.78 -7.78
C GLU A 257 24.14 18.45 -7.86
N ILE A 258 24.29 17.63 -6.82
CA ILE A 258 23.64 16.33 -6.73
C ILE A 258 22.17 16.54 -6.37
N LEU A 259 21.29 16.25 -7.33
CA LEU A 259 19.85 16.24 -7.16
C LEU A 259 19.39 14.98 -6.42
N HIS A 260 20.04 13.86 -6.73
CA HIS A 260 19.74 12.55 -6.17
C HIS A 260 21.02 11.71 -6.14
N ASN A 261 21.25 10.97 -5.05
CA ASN A 261 22.34 10.02 -4.92
C ASN A 261 21.70 8.67 -4.54
N ARG A 262 22.13 7.55 -5.13
CA ARG A 262 21.65 6.21 -4.76
C ARG A 262 22.22 5.75 -3.40
N GLY A 263 22.46 6.70 -2.48
CA GLY A 263 23.16 6.51 -1.21
C GLY A 263 22.47 5.53 -0.26
N THR A 264 21.22 5.19 -0.53
CA THR A 264 20.60 4.01 0.04
C THR A 264 19.84 3.34 -1.08
N HIS A 265 20.29 2.15 -1.51
CA HIS A 265 19.30 1.18 -1.96
C HIS A 265 18.19 1.23 -0.91
N PHE A 266 16.98 1.65 -1.28
CA PHE A 266 15.83 1.01 -0.68
C PHE A 266 16.13 -0.46 -0.92
N ASP A 267 16.59 -1.15 0.13
CA ASP A 267 16.70 -2.60 0.11
C ASP A 267 15.37 -2.99 -0.48
N LYS A 268 15.41 -3.57 -1.69
CA LYS A 268 14.24 -4.09 -2.38
C LYS A 268 13.80 -5.25 -1.51
N LYS A 269 13.24 -4.95 -0.33
CA LYS A 269 12.63 -5.88 0.59
C LYS A 269 11.35 -6.25 -0.12
N LEU A 270 11.53 -7.11 -1.11
CA LEU A 270 10.48 -8.00 -1.56
C LEU A 270 9.84 -8.59 -0.30
N PRO A 271 8.55 -8.94 -0.37
CA PRO A 271 7.93 -9.68 0.71
C PRO A 271 8.89 -10.79 1.14
N PRO A 272 9.29 -10.84 2.42
CA PRO A 272 10.38 -11.69 2.91
C PRO A 272 10.15 -13.20 2.68
N LEU A 273 8.97 -13.58 2.17
CA LEU A 273 8.63 -14.92 1.76
C LEU A 273 9.37 -15.38 0.49
N PHE A 274 9.84 -14.47 -0.38
CA PHE A 274 10.38 -14.83 -1.69
C PHE A 274 11.73 -14.17 -1.99
N SER A 275 12.68 -14.96 -2.48
CA SER A 275 13.87 -14.42 -3.12
C SER A 275 13.49 -13.80 -4.48
N PRO A 276 14.24 -12.77 -4.94
CA PRO A 276 14.02 -12.17 -6.26
C PRO A 276 13.95 -13.22 -7.38
N SER A 277 14.83 -14.23 -7.34
CA SER A 277 14.92 -15.28 -8.36
C SER A 277 13.68 -16.16 -8.45
N GLU A 278 12.95 -16.32 -7.34
CA GLU A 278 11.74 -17.15 -7.30
C GLU A 278 10.53 -16.42 -7.88
N LEU A 279 10.51 -15.08 -7.80
CA LEU A 279 9.41 -14.26 -8.35
C LEU A 279 9.54 -14.03 -9.85
N LEU A 280 10.77 -13.90 -10.36
CA LEU A 280 11.03 -13.43 -11.72
C LEU A 280 10.63 -14.46 -12.79
N PRO A 281 9.59 -14.17 -13.61
CA PRO A 281 9.23 -15.04 -14.72
C PRO A 281 10.36 -15.17 -15.75
N SER A 282 10.52 -16.36 -16.34
CA SER A 282 11.59 -16.62 -17.33
C SER A 282 11.57 -15.66 -18.53
N ASN A 283 10.37 -15.23 -18.96
CA ASN A 283 10.18 -14.29 -20.07
C ASN A 283 10.46 -12.82 -19.70
N LEU A 284 10.78 -12.53 -18.44
CA LEU A 284 11.12 -11.19 -17.93
C LEU A 284 12.57 -11.08 -17.44
N THR A 285 13.41 -12.10 -17.69
CA THR A 285 14.82 -12.12 -17.28
C THR A 285 15.63 -10.93 -17.80
N LYS A 286 15.28 -10.40 -18.97
CA LYS A 286 15.93 -9.20 -19.53
C LYS A 286 15.42 -7.89 -18.94
N SER A 287 14.32 -7.91 -18.20
CA SER A 287 13.63 -6.74 -17.63
C SER A 287 13.36 -6.94 -16.14
N SER A 288 14.29 -7.61 -15.45
CA SER A 288 14.17 -7.97 -14.04
C SER A 288 14.12 -6.74 -13.14
N ASP A 289 14.90 -5.70 -13.40
CA ASP A 289 14.90 -4.47 -12.61
C ASP A 289 13.57 -3.72 -12.73
N TYR A 290 13.05 -3.64 -13.94
CA TYR A 290 11.72 -3.06 -14.17
C TYR A 290 10.62 -3.91 -13.51
N PHE A 291 10.75 -5.23 -13.55
CA PHE A 291 9.83 -6.15 -12.87
C PHE A 291 9.82 -5.93 -11.37
N TYR A 292 10.96 -5.92 -10.69
CA TYR A 292 11.01 -5.73 -9.23
C TYR A 292 10.54 -4.33 -8.82
N SER A 293 10.86 -3.30 -9.62
CA SER A 293 10.32 -1.95 -9.42
C SER A 293 8.79 -1.98 -9.43
N ASN A 294 8.15 -2.61 -10.42
CA ASN A 294 6.69 -2.73 -10.48
C ASN A 294 6.10 -3.58 -9.35
N MET A 295 6.72 -4.71 -9.00
CA MET A 295 6.23 -5.61 -7.96
C MET A 295 6.21 -4.99 -6.57
N SER A 296 7.13 -4.06 -6.30
CA SER A 296 7.14 -3.28 -5.04
C SER A 296 6.05 -2.20 -4.97
N GLY A 297 5.20 -2.08 -6.00
CA GLY A 297 4.23 -0.99 -6.14
C GLY A 297 4.83 0.32 -6.67
N TYR A 298 6.16 0.48 -6.60
CA TYR A 298 6.85 1.70 -7.05
C TYR A 298 6.78 1.91 -8.56
N GLY A 299 6.89 0.85 -9.36
CA GLY A 299 6.84 0.97 -10.82
C GLY A 299 5.51 1.54 -11.32
N GLN A 300 4.40 1.25 -10.62
CA GLN A 300 3.10 1.86 -10.92
C GLN A 300 3.09 3.37 -10.60
N LEU A 301 3.77 3.78 -9.53
CA LEU A 301 3.91 5.19 -9.13
C LEU A 301 4.89 5.98 -10.01
N VAL A 302 5.77 5.31 -10.74
CA VAL A 302 6.80 5.96 -11.56
C VAL A 302 6.40 5.98 -13.02
N ALA A 303 6.16 4.81 -13.62
CA ALA A 303 5.82 4.71 -15.04
C ALA A 303 4.39 5.19 -15.31
N GLY A 304 3.43 4.91 -14.42
CA GLY A 304 2.04 5.31 -14.59
C GLY A 304 1.86 6.82 -14.74
N PRO A 305 2.28 7.63 -13.74
CA PRO A 305 2.22 9.09 -13.82
C PRO A 305 2.97 9.65 -15.02
N ALA A 306 4.20 9.18 -15.30
CA ALA A 306 4.97 9.61 -16.46
C ALA A 306 4.22 9.35 -17.78
N LEU A 307 3.57 8.18 -17.91
CA LEU A 307 2.75 7.83 -19.08
C LEU A 307 1.48 8.70 -19.22
N SER A 308 0.99 9.26 -18.12
CA SER A 308 -0.23 10.08 -18.08
C SER A 308 0.01 11.59 -18.17
N LEU A 309 1.18 12.09 -17.75
CA LEU A 309 1.45 13.52 -17.60
C LEU A 309 2.42 14.08 -18.65
N CYS A 310 3.18 13.22 -19.34
CA CYS A 310 4.12 13.63 -20.37
C CYS A 310 3.49 13.66 -21.77
N ASP A 311 4.09 14.41 -22.69
CA ASP A 311 3.60 14.52 -24.08
C ASP A 311 3.45 13.13 -24.74
N PRO A 312 2.24 12.77 -25.22
CA PRO A 312 1.99 11.48 -25.83
C PRO A 312 2.94 11.09 -26.97
N SER A 313 3.43 12.06 -27.75
CA SER A 313 4.35 11.85 -28.87
C SER A 313 5.72 11.36 -28.40
N SER A 314 6.20 11.88 -27.27
CA SER A 314 7.49 11.52 -26.68
C SER A 314 7.45 10.17 -25.94
N LEU A 315 6.25 9.68 -25.65
CA LEU A 315 6.01 8.44 -24.92
C LEU A 315 5.76 7.22 -25.82
N LYS A 316 5.77 7.35 -27.15
CA LYS A 316 5.36 6.26 -28.05
C LYS A 316 6.10 4.96 -27.77
N GLU A 317 7.43 5.01 -27.66
CA GLU A 317 8.25 3.82 -27.42
C GLU A 317 8.11 3.30 -26.00
N LEU A 318 8.00 4.18 -25.00
CA LEU A 318 7.75 3.80 -23.62
C LEU A 318 6.40 3.09 -23.45
N LYS A 319 5.36 3.58 -24.14
CA LYS A 319 4.02 2.95 -24.19
C LYS A 319 4.09 1.55 -24.79
N VAL A 320 4.78 1.39 -25.92
CA VAL A 320 4.97 0.08 -26.56
C VAL A 320 5.74 -0.87 -25.64
N ALA A 321 6.83 -0.41 -25.02
CA ALA A 321 7.62 -1.20 -24.07
C ALA A 321 6.81 -1.62 -22.85
N HIS A 322 6.00 -0.70 -22.29
CA HIS A 322 5.11 -0.97 -21.18
C HIS A 322 4.01 -1.96 -21.52
N GLN A 323 3.35 -1.80 -22.68
CA GLN A 323 2.33 -2.75 -23.15
C GLN A 323 2.94 -4.15 -23.38
N ASN A 324 4.12 -4.24 -23.98
CA ASN A 324 4.82 -5.50 -24.17
C ASN A 324 5.20 -6.14 -22.84
N TYR A 325 5.64 -5.36 -21.86
CA TYR A 325 5.89 -5.82 -20.50
C TYR A 325 4.61 -6.31 -19.82
N GLN A 326 3.52 -5.55 -19.83
CA GLN A 326 2.24 -5.95 -19.24
C GLN A 326 1.72 -7.24 -19.86
N ASN A 327 1.84 -7.40 -21.17
CA ASN A 327 1.49 -8.64 -21.87
C ASN A 327 2.35 -9.83 -21.41
N LYS A 328 3.65 -9.64 -21.19
CA LYS A 328 4.55 -10.68 -20.68
C LYS A 328 4.23 -11.06 -19.24
N VAL A 329 3.94 -10.08 -18.38
CA VAL A 329 3.57 -10.25 -16.98
C VAL A 329 2.24 -10.99 -16.85
N LYS A 330 1.20 -10.52 -17.54
CA LYS A 330 -0.14 -11.13 -17.54
C LYS A 330 -0.10 -12.60 -17.95
N ASN A 331 0.67 -12.91 -19.00
CA ASN A 331 0.78 -14.25 -19.56
C ASN A 331 1.93 -15.09 -18.95
N ALA A 332 2.57 -14.63 -17.87
CA ALA A 332 3.62 -15.40 -17.21
C ALA A 332 3.09 -16.73 -16.66
N GLU A 333 3.84 -17.81 -16.79
CA GLU A 333 3.49 -19.07 -16.14
C GLU A 333 3.93 -19.05 -14.68
N LEU A 334 2.94 -19.00 -13.79
CA LEU A 334 3.13 -18.87 -12.35
C LEU A 334 2.45 -20.02 -11.63
N VAL A 335 2.92 -20.29 -10.42
CA VAL A 335 2.26 -21.18 -9.46
C VAL A 335 2.07 -20.43 -8.16
N GLN A 336 0.98 -20.70 -7.45
CA GLN A 336 0.78 -20.16 -6.12
C GLN A 336 1.68 -20.91 -5.14
N TYR A 337 2.36 -20.15 -4.28
CA TYR A 337 3.04 -20.65 -3.10
C TYR A 337 2.38 -20.10 -1.84
N ILE A 338 2.14 -20.95 -0.86
CA ILE A 338 1.58 -20.60 0.45
C ILE A 338 2.56 -21.02 1.53
N GLY A 339 2.98 -20.09 2.38
CA GLY A 339 3.92 -20.32 3.48
C GLY A 339 3.49 -19.63 4.77
N ILE A 340 4.20 -19.89 5.86
CA ILE A 340 4.04 -19.15 7.11
C ILE A 340 5.17 -18.13 7.22
N PHE A 341 4.81 -16.87 7.42
CA PHE A 341 5.76 -15.79 7.65
C PHE A 341 5.27 -14.93 8.81
N ASN A 342 6.14 -14.69 9.81
CA ASN A 342 5.76 -13.98 11.05
C ASN A 342 4.47 -14.52 11.70
N ASN A 343 4.34 -15.85 11.79
CA ASN A 343 3.14 -16.54 12.28
C ASN A 343 1.84 -16.27 11.49
N GLN A 344 1.92 -15.67 10.30
CA GLN A 344 0.78 -15.44 9.43
C GLN A 344 0.87 -16.32 8.19
N LEU A 345 -0.28 -16.81 7.73
CA LEU A 345 -0.38 -17.53 6.47
C LEU A 345 -0.24 -16.52 5.32
N THR A 346 0.84 -16.61 4.55
CA THR A 346 1.12 -15.69 3.44
C THR A 346 1.17 -16.46 2.14
N SER A 347 0.73 -15.83 1.06
CA SER A 347 0.66 -16.45 -0.26
C SER A 347 1.14 -15.49 -1.34
N GLY A 348 1.73 -16.03 -2.40
CA GLY A 348 2.19 -15.25 -3.54
C GLY A 348 2.43 -16.14 -4.76
N TYR A 349 2.37 -15.53 -5.94
CA TYR A 349 2.76 -16.18 -7.18
C TYR A 349 4.29 -16.23 -7.26
N ILE A 350 4.79 -17.41 -7.60
CA ILE A 350 6.20 -17.64 -7.92
C ILE A 350 6.33 -18.23 -9.32
N LYS A 351 7.52 -18.13 -9.90
CA LYS A 351 7.87 -18.71 -11.19
C LYS A 351 7.62 -20.22 -11.18
N LYS A 352 6.92 -20.73 -12.19
CA LYS A 352 6.71 -22.17 -12.36
C LYS A 352 8.06 -22.91 -12.49
N GLY A 353 8.15 -24.07 -11.83
CA GLY A 353 9.35 -24.89 -11.79
C GLY A 353 10.27 -24.60 -10.59
N VAL A 354 10.06 -23.47 -9.90
CA VAL A 354 10.65 -23.23 -8.58
C VAL A 354 9.86 -24.01 -7.54
N THR A 355 10.56 -24.75 -6.69
CA THR A 355 9.98 -25.46 -5.54
C THR A 355 10.84 -25.14 -4.32
N PRO A 356 10.36 -24.31 -3.39
CA PRO A 356 11.09 -24.03 -2.16
C PRO A 356 11.39 -25.33 -1.40
N ASN A 357 12.50 -25.36 -0.66
CA ASN A 357 12.84 -26.51 0.18
C ASN A 357 11.73 -26.79 1.20
N TYR A 358 11.49 -28.07 1.51
CA TYR A 358 10.47 -28.51 2.47
C TYR A 358 9.04 -28.09 2.11
N SER A 359 8.72 -28.06 0.82
CA SER A 359 7.36 -27.81 0.34
C SER A 359 6.69 -29.07 -0.22
N CYS A 360 5.36 -29.08 -0.20
CA CYS A 360 4.53 -30.09 -0.87
C CYS A 360 3.66 -29.43 -1.94
N ARG A 361 3.24 -30.21 -2.95
CA ARG A 361 2.32 -29.74 -3.99
C ARG A 361 0.98 -30.45 -3.87
N GLN A 362 -0.10 -29.67 -3.84
CA GLN A 362 -1.48 -30.15 -3.85
C GLN A 362 -2.29 -29.28 -4.81
N ASP A 363 -3.02 -29.91 -5.74
CA ASP A 363 -3.91 -29.24 -6.71
C ASP A 363 -3.24 -28.09 -7.49
N GLY A 364 -1.96 -28.24 -7.81
CA GLY A 364 -1.17 -27.23 -8.54
C GLY A 364 -0.61 -26.09 -7.68
N VAL A 365 -0.94 -26.05 -6.38
CA VAL A 365 -0.42 -25.08 -5.40
C VAL A 365 0.73 -25.70 -4.62
N ILE A 366 1.75 -24.90 -4.31
CA ILE A 366 2.90 -25.30 -3.49
C ILE A 366 2.71 -24.76 -2.08
N TYR A 367 2.94 -25.59 -1.08
CA TYR A 367 2.76 -25.24 0.32
C TYR A 367 4.04 -25.50 1.11
N ASP A 368 4.36 -24.62 2.05
CA ASP A 368 5.06 -25.04 3.27
C ASP A 368 4.21 -26.08 4.03
N ILE A 369 4.84 -27.05 4.69
CA ILE A 369 4.15 -28.16 5.37
C ILE A 369 3.16 -27.65 6.43
N GLU A 370 3.55 -26.65 7.23
CA GLU A 370 2.66 -26.10 8.27
C GLU A 370 1.55 -25.25 7.65
N ALA A 371 1.87 -24.50 6.60
CA ALA A 371 0.87 -23.76 5.83
C ALA A 371 -0.19 -24.69 5.21
N TYR A 372 0.19 -25.88 4.75
CA TYR A 372 -0.74 -26.87 4.21
C TYR A 372 -1.74 -27.35 5.27
N LYS A 373 -1.26 -27.69 6.48
CA LYS A 373 -2.13 -28.11 7.59
C LYS A 373 -3.15 -27.02 7.93
N PHE A 374 -2.71 -25.77 7.99
CA PHE A 374 -3.58 -24.65 8.28
C PHE A 374 -4.58 -24.39 7.14
N SER A 375 -4.16 -24.51 5.89
CA SER A 375 -5.05 -24.42 4.72
C SER A 375 -6.17 -25.46 4.80
N LEU A 376 -5.87 -26.72 5.15
CA LEU A 376 -6.87 -27.77 5.32
C LEU A 376 -7.95 -27.42 6.37
N GLN A 377 -7.59 -26.72 7.44
CA GLN A 377 -8.55 -26.30 8.49
C GLN A 377 -9.49 -25.18 8.03
N ASN A 378 -9.08 -24.40 7.03
CA ASN A 378 -9.86 -23.30 6.46
C ASN A 378 -10.60 -23.67 5.17
N LYS A 379 -10.34 -24.86 4.63
CA LYS A 379 -11.05 -25.37 3.46
C LYS A 379 -12.51 -25.67 3.79
N THR A 380 -13.34 -25.40 2.80
CA THR A 380 -14.74 -25.82 2.74
C THR A 380 -14.81 -27.35 2.80
N ASN A 381 -15.68 -27.88 3.66
CA ASN A 381 -16.00 -29.29 3.66
C ASN A 381 -16.82 -29.64 2.42
N GLN A 382 -16.24 -30.40 1.48
CA GLN A 382 -16.92 -30.78 0.23
C GLN A 382 -18.21 -31.58 0.47
N ASN A 383 -18.32 -32.30 1.59
CA ASN A 383 -19.53 -33.05 1.93
C ASN A 383 -20.74 -32.15 2.25
N ASP A 384 -20.48 -30.90 2.65
CA ASP A 384 -21.53 -29.92 2.94
C ASP A 384 -22.14 -29.33 1.66
N VAL A 385 -21.45 -29.45 0.52
CA VAL A 385 -21.81 -28.71 -0.71
C VAL A 385 -23.19 -29.10 -1.23
N ASN A 386 -23.48 -30.41 -1.28
CA ASN A 386 -24.72 -30.91 -1.87
C ASN A 386 -25.93 -30.85 -0.92
N SER A 387 -25.71 -30.99 0.38
CA SER A 387 -26.79 -31.08 1.38
C SER A 387 -27.23 -29.72 1.90
N LYS A 388 -26.40 -28.68 1.78
CA LYS A 388 -26.65 -27.35 2.35
C LYS A 388 -26.85 -26.25 1.30
N ALA A 389 -27.01 -26.61 0.02
CA ALA A 389 -27.30 -25.65 -1.04
C ALA A 389 -28.75 -25.14 -0.94
N ILE A 390 -28.93 -23.83 -1.00
CA ILE A 390 -30.23 -23.14 -0.96
C ILE A 390 -30.71 -22.78 -2.37
N SER A 391 -31.95 -22.30 -2.51
CA SER A 391 -32.44 -21.78 -3.80
C SER A 391 -31.94 -20.36 -4.06
N LEU A 392 -32.05 -19.89 -5.31
CA LEU A 392 -31.69 -18.50 -5.64
C LEU A 392 -32.63 -17.49 -4.94
N GLU A 393 -33.90 -17.85 -4.78
CA GLU A 393 -34.89 -17.05 -4.05
C GLU A 393 -34.53 -16.94 -2.56
N GLU A 394 -34.03 -18.02 -1.96
CA GLU A 394 -33.55 -17.99 -0.57
C GLU A 394 -32.26 -17.17 -0.44
N ALA A 395 -31.34 -17.27 -1.39
CA ALA A 395 -30.17 -16.40 -1.45
C ALA A 395 -30.55 -14.92 -1.58
N GLN A 396 -31.60 -14.60 -2.35
CA GLN A 396 -32.13 -13.24 -2.45
C GLN A 396 -32.72 -12.76 -1.12
N LYS A 397 -33.44 -13.62 -0.38
CA LYS A 397 -33.92 -13.28 0.97
C LYS A 397 -32.77 -12.96 1.91
N LEU A 398 -31.71 -13.76 1.92
CA LEU A 398 -30.51 -13.49 2.73
C LEU A 398 -29.84 -12.18 2.34
N PHE A 399 -29.83 -11.84 1.05
CA PHE A 399 -29.33 -10.56 0.57
C PHE A 399 -30.14 -9.38 1.11
N ASP A 400 -31.47 -9.47 1.04
CA ASP A 400 -32.37 -8.42 1.54
C ASP A 400 -32.28 -8.27 3.07
N GLU A 401 -32.15 -9.39 3.79
CA GLU A 401 -31.89 -9.39 5.23
C GLU A 401 -30.55 -8.73 5.58
N ALA A 402 -29.48 -9.10 4.87
CA ALA A 402 -28.16 -8.51 5.07
C ALA A 402 -28.19 -6.99 4.84
N LYS A 403 -28.82 -6.55 3.76
CA LYS A 403 -29.02 -5.12 3.47
C LYS A 403 -29.76 -4.38 4.60
N GLY A 404 -30.64 -5.08 5.32
CA GLY A 404 -31.37 -4.55 6.49
C GLY A 404 -30.60 -4.56 7.82
N MET A 405 -29.36 -5.06 7.87
CA MET A 405 -28.55 -5.09 9.09
C MET A 405 -28.08 -3.67 9.47
N ASN A 406 -28.73 -3.08 10.48
CA ASN A 406 -28.48 -1.70 10.93
C ASN A 406 -27.14 -1.52 11.66
N GLU A 407 -26.54 -2.61 12.12
CA GLU A 407 -25.23 -2.65 12.75
C GLU A 407 -24.09 -2.51 11.74
N ILE A 408 -24.34 -2.76 10.43
CA ILE A 408 -23.33 -2.64 9.38
C ILE A 408 -23.26 -1.20 8.86
N ALA A 409 -22.05 -0.67 8.74
CA ALA A 409 -21.78 0.65 8.17
C ALA A 409 -21.80 0.65 6.63
N TRP A 410 -22.97 0.41 6.01
CA TRP A 410 -23.11 0.30 4.55
C TRP A 410 -22.67 1.54 3.76
N ASN A 411 -22.79 2.72 4.35
CA ASN A 411 -22.40 3.98 3.72
C ASN A 411 -20.88 4.21 3.71
N TYR A 412 -20.09 3.29 4.29
CA TYR A 412 -18.65 3.35 4.34
C TYR A 412 -18.03 2.12 3.66
N GLY A 413 -17.71 2.28 2.38
CA GLY A 413 -17.11 1.27 1.52
C GLY A 413 -15.58 1.31 1.48
N ASN A 414 -14.94 2.38 1.96
CA ASN A 414 -13.49 2.57 1.81
C ASN A 414 -12.67 1.48 2.52
N ASP A 415 -13.17 0.93 3.62
CA ASP A 415 -12.58 -0.20 4.36
C ASP A 415 -13.67 -1.02 5.10
N GLY A 416 -13.28 -2.04 5.86
CA GLY A 416 -14.14 -2.80 6.78
C GLY A 416 -14.89 -3.96 6.13
N CYS A 417 -14.53 -4.34 4.91
CA CYS A 417 -15.15 -5.46 4.19
C CYS A 417 -15.06 -6.77 4.99
N TYR A 418 -13.93 -7.03 5.64
CA TYR A 418 -13.71 -8.17 6.54
C TYR A 418 -14.71 -8.20 7.70
N ALA A 419 -14.95 -7.07 8.36
CA ALA A 419 -15.90 -6.94 9.46
C ALA A 419 -17.35 -7.14 8.98
N ARG A 420 -17.73 -6.54 7.84
CA ARG A 420 -19.05 -6.74 7.23
C ARG A 420 -19.29 -8.21 6.88
N ALA A 421 -18.32 -8.83 6.21
CA ALA A 421 -18.40 -10.22 5.81
C ALA A 421 -18.50 -11.16 7.02
N HIS A 422 -17.75 -10.88 8.08
CA HIS A 422 -17.80 -11.68 9.32
C HIS A 422 -19.17 -11.61 9.99
N LEU A 423 -19.73 -10.40 10.19
CA LEU A 423 -21.03 -10.23 10.83
C LEU A 423 -22.17 -10.85 10.00
N MET A 424 -22.16 -10.66 8.67
CA MET A 424 -23.15 -11.30 7.80
C MET A 424 -23.03 -12.82 7.83
N ALA A 425 -21.81 -13.36 7.72
CA ALA A 425 -21.61 -14.80 7.70
C ALA A 425 -22.07 -15.47 9.00
N LYS A 426 -21.73 -14.87 10.14
CA LYS A 426 -22.23 -15.32 11.45
C LYS A 426 -23.76 -15.30 11.49
N LYS A 427 -24.39 -14.23 10.98
CA LYS A 427 -25.85 -14.12 10.96
C LYS A 427 -26.53 -15.22 10.13
N PHE A 428 -25.90 -15.63 9.03
CA PHE A 428 -26.37 -16.72 8.18
C PHE A 428 -26.19 -18.08 8.87
N GLU A 429 -25.05 -18.30 9.54
CA GLU A 429 -24.78 -19.52 10.31
C GLU A 429 -25.74 -19.68 11.49
N GLU A 430 -26.10 -18.60 12.19
CA GLU A 430 -27.13 -18.59 13.25
C GLU A 430 -28.51 -19.06 12.73
N LYS A 431 -28.75 -18.93 11.43
CA LYS A 431 -29.97 -19.40 10.75
C LYS A 431 -29.84 -20.83 10.22
N GLY A 432 -28.70 -21.50 10.46
CA GLY A 432 -28.41 -22.82 9.93
C GLY A 432 -27.99 -22.83 8.46
N ILE A 433 -27.69 -21.66 7.87
CA ILE A 433 -27.24 -21.56 6.48
C ILE A 433 -25.74 -21.80 6.42
N TYR A 434 -25.33 -22.73 5.56
CA TYR A 434 -23.92 -22.94 5.26
C TYR A 434 -23.33 -21.73 4.56
N THR A 435 -22.26 -21.20 5.11
CA THR A 435 -21.63 -19.98 4.62
C THR A 435 -20.13 -20.18 4.44
N GLU A 436 -19.61 -19.62 3.35
CA GLU A 436 -18.19 -19.47 3.05
C GLU A 436 -17.85 -17.97 3.01
N LYS A 437 -16.57 -17.63 2.80
CA LYS A 437 -16.15 -16.28 2.42
C LYS A 437 -15.47 -16.34 1.05
N ALA A 438 -15.85 -15.44 0.14
CA ALA A 438 -15.12 -15.17 -1.09
C ALA A 438 -14.15 -14.03 -0.85
N TRP A 439 -12.88 -14.27 -1.15
CA TRP A 439 -11.80 -13.29 -1.05
C TRP A 439 -11.32 -12.97 -2.46
N VAL A 440 -11.30 -11.70 -2.82
CA VAL A 440 -10.75 -11.25 -4.11
C VAL A 440 -9.58 -10.31 -3.88
N GLN A 441 -8.47 -10.50 -4.60
CA GLN A 441 -7.28 -9.65 -4.55
C GLN A 441 -6.88 -9.23 -5.96
N GLY A 442 -6.54 -7.96 -6.13
CA GLY A 442 -6.09 -7.42 -7.42
C GLY A 442 -6.09 -5.90 -7.41
N ASN A 443 -6.15 -5.30 -8.60
CA ASN A 443 -6.46 -3.88 -8.75
C ASN A 443 -7.98 -3.73 -8.83
N LEU A 444 -8.62 -3.46 -7.69
CA LEU A 444 -10.07 -3.47 -7.58
C LEU A 444 -10.63 -2.05 -7.54
N GLU A 445 -11.81 -1.88 -8.13
CA GLU A 445 -12.48 -0.60 -8.22
C GLU A 445 -13.99 -0.79 -8.21
N TYR A 446 -14.67 0.08 -7.47
CA TYR A 446 -16.13 0.14 -7.42
C TYR A 446 -16.60 1.59 -7.57
N GLN A 447 -17.63 1.78 -8.38
CA GLN A 447 -18.29 3.07 -8.54
C GLN A 447 -19.52 3.09 -7.65
N ALA A 448 -19.38 3.63 -6.44
CA ALA A 448 -20.51 3.99 -5.59
C ALA A 448 -21.24 5.23 -6.16
N PRO A 449 -22.48 5.49 -5.72
CA PRO A 449 -23.27 6.63 -6.22
C PRO A 449 -22.58 7.99 -6.04
N ASP A 450 -21.82 8.16 -4.96
CA ASP A 450 -21.17 9.40 -4.54
C ASP A 450 -19.63 9.35 -4.61
N ALA A 451 -19.07 8.16 -4.78
CA ALA A 451 -17.64 7.96 -4.70
C ALA A 451 -17.16 6.88 -5.66
N LYS A 452 -15.98 7.09 -6.19
CA LYS A 452 -15.17 6.00 -6.73
C LYS A 452 -14.34 5.44 -5.58
N ILE A 453 -14.33 4.12 -5.40
CA ILE A 453 -13.59 3.43 -4.35
C ILE A 453 -12.59 2.48 -5.01
N SER A 454 -11.38 2.36 -4.44
CA SER A 454 -10.36 1.44 -4.93
C SER A 454 -9.84 0.58 -3.79
N TRP A 455 -9.71 -0.72 -4.05
CA TRP A 455 -9.26 -1.69 -3.06
C TRP A 455 -8.10 -2.54 -3.61
N ARG A 456 -7.30 -3.08 -2.69
CA ARG A 456 -6.33 -4.14 -3.01
C ARG A 456 -6.94 -5.53 -2.86
N HIS A 457 -7.81 -5.70 -1.88
CA HIS A 457 -8.67 -6.86 -1.73
C HIS A 457 -10.08 -6.47 -1.32
N HIS A 458 -11.02 -7.38 -1.52
CA HIS A 458 -12.37 -7.30 -0.98
C HIS A 458 -12.83 -8.68 -0.54
N VAL A 459 -13.76 -8.74 0.41
CA VAL A 459 -14.30 -10.00 0.93
C VAL A 459 -15.79 -9.86 1.20
N ALA A 460 -16.52 -10.93 0.92
CA ALA A 460 -17.95 -11.04 1.18
C ALA A 460 -18.36 -12.48 1.49
N PRO A 461 -19.47 -12.70 2.22
CA PRO A 461 -20.03 -14.03 2.44
C PRO A 461 -20.46 -14.69 1.13
N VAL A 462 -20.35 -16.00 1.09
CA VAL A 462 -20.79 -16.86 -0.01
C VAL A 462 -21.77 -17.89 0.52
N VAL A 463 -22.85 -18.10 -0.22
CA VAL A 463 -23.78 -19.20 -0.03
C VAL A 463 -23.75 -20.12 -1.25
N LEU A 464 -24.05 -21.40 -1.03
CA LEU A 464 -24.16 -22.38 -2.09
C LEU A 464 -25.59 -22.38 -2.63
N VAL A 465 -25.75 -22.16 -3.93
CA VAL A 465 -27.07 -22.05 -4.56
C VAL A 465 -27.25 -23.16 -5.57
N LYS A 466 -28.34 -23.91 -5.43
CA LYS A 466 -28.78 -24.90 -6.41
C LYS A 466 -29.59 -24.21 -7.50
N GLN A 467 -29.06 -24.25 -8.72
CA GLN A 467 -29.71 -23.69 -9.91
C GLN A 467 -30.83 -24.63 -10.41
N PRO A 468 -31.76 -24.13 -11.26
CA PRO A 468 -32.84 -24.94 -11.82
C PRO A 468 -32.37 -26.18 -12.59
N ASP A 469 -31.16 -26.15 -13.18
CA ASP A 469 -30.56 -27.30 -13.87
C ASP A 469 -29.89 -28.31 -12.91
N GLY A 470 -30.01 -28.10 -11.60
CA GLY A 470 -29.46 -28.94 -10.55
C GLY A 470 -27.99 -28.64 -10.21
N LYS A 471 -27.30 -27.77 -10.96
CA LYS A 471 -25.91 -27.38 -10.63
C LYS A 471 -25.87 -26.53 -9.37
N ILE A 472 -24.81 -26.71 -8.58
CA ILE A 472 -24.55 -25.90 -7.39
C ILE A 472 -23.46 -24.89 -7.73
N GLY A 473 -23.73 -23.61 -7.47
CA GLY A 473 -22.80 -22.52 -7.67
C GLY A 473 -22.58 -21.72 -6.39
N ARG A 474 -21.43 -21.06 -6.29
CA ARG A 474 -21.13 -20.10 -5.22
C ARG A 474 -21.72 -18.72 -5.56
N TYR A 475 -22.58 -18.21 -4.70
CA TYR A 475 -23.17 -16.88 -4.83
C TYR A 475 -22.72 -15.99 -3.68
N VAL A 476 -22.15 -14.84 -4.03
CA VAL A 476 -21.72 -13.82 -3.10
C VAL A 476 -22.90 -12.95 -2.70
N ILE A 477 -23.03 -12.73 -1.39
CA ILE A 477 -24.01 -11.82 -0.78
C ILE A 477 -23.28 -10.54 -0.36
N ASP A 478 -23.32 -9.51 -1.20
CA ASP A 478 -22.59 -8.26 -0.95
C ASP A 478 -23.40 -7.01 -1.28
N PRO A 479 -24.24 -6.54 -0.33
CA PRO A 479 -25.01 -5.31 -0.49
C PRO A 479 -24.16 -4.05 -0.69
N SER A 480 -22.84 -4.10 -0.41
CA SER A 480 -21.97 -2.92 -0.57
C SER A 480 -21.58 -2.65 -2.02
N VAL A 481 -21.69 -3.65 -2.91
CA VAL A 481 -21.27 -3.52 -4.32
C VAL A 481 -22.28 -4.06 -5.34
N SER A 482 -23.33 -4.78 -4.90
CA SER A 482 -24.39 -5.28 -5.77
C SER A 482 -25.78 -4.97 -5.21
N SER A 483 -26.82 -5.24 -6.01
CA SER A 483 -28.23 -5.12 -5.62
C SER A 483 -28.94 -6.48 -5.45
N GLN A 484 -28.21 -7.57 -5.66
CA GLN A 484 -28.70 -8.95 -5.61
C GLN A 484 -27.51 -9.92 -5.43
N PRO A 485 -27.74 -11.19 -5.06
CA PRO A 485 -26.72 -12.22 -5.08
C PRO A 485 -26.07 -12.35 -6.46
N LEU A 486 -24.75 -12.50 -6.50
CA LEU A 486 -24.00 -12.66 -7.75
C LEU A 486 -23.19 -13.96 -7.72
N PRO A 487 -23.06 -14.70 -8.84
CA PRO A 487 -22.04 -15.75 -8.96
C PRO A 487 -20.66 -15.18 -8.60
N ALA A 488 -19.88 -15.91 -7.81
CA ALA A 488 -18.63 -15.39 -7.26
C ALA A 488 -17.63 -14.86 -8.32
N GLU A 489 -17.51 -15.54 -9.46
CA GLU A 489 -16.67 -15.08 -10.57
C GLU A 489 -17.17 -13.76 -11.18
N LYS A 490 -18.49 -13.60 -11.30
CA LYS A 490 -19.11 -12.36 -11.79
C LYS A 490 -18.90 -11.22 -10.80
N TRP A 491 -19.03 -11.48 -9.50
CA TRP A 491 -18.71 -10.51 -8.45
C TRP A 491 -17.25 -10.06 -8.53
N ALA A 492 -16.29 -11.00 -8.58
CA ALA A 492 -14.87 -10.67 -8.68
C ALA A 492 -14.54 -9.90 -9.98
N THR A 493 -15.14 -10.29 -11.11
CA THR A 493 -14.95 -9.60 -12.40
C THR A 493 -15.51 -8.18 -12.37
N ASN A 494 -16.68 -7.96 -11.75
CA ASN A 494 -17.27 -6.64 -11.62
C ASN A 494 -16.40 -5.68 -10.80
N LEU A 495 -15.61 -6.21 -9.86
CA LEU A 495 -14.69 -5.45 -9.03
C LEU A 495 -13.33 -5.21 -9.69
N ALA A 496 -12.98 -5.92 -10.76
CA ALA A 496 -11.71 -5.75 -11.44
C ALA A 496 -11.64 -4.39 -12.15
N LYS A 497 -10.72 -3.51 -11.74
CA LYS A 497 -10.51 -2.21 -12.39
C LYS A 497 -10.17 -2.35 -13.87
N GLN A 498 -9.29 -3.29 -14.17
CA GLN A 498 -8.92 -3.60 -15.55
C GLN A 498 -9.75 -4.79 -16.03
N LYS A 499 -10.65 -4.55 -16.98
CA LYS A 499 -11.43 -5.63 -17.62
C LYS A 499 -10.56 -6.68 -18.32
N SER A 500 -9.32 -6.33 -18.65
CA SER A 500 -8.33 -7.22 -19.25
C SER A 500 -7.56 -8.05 -18.22
N ALA A 501 -7.68 -7.80 -16.92
CA ALA A 501 -7.01 -8.59 -15.90
C ALA A 501 -7.49 -10.03 -15.96
N LYS A 502 -6.58 -10.98 -15.76
CA LYS A 502 -6.93 -12.41 -15.77
C LYS A 502 -7.50 -12.78 -14.39
N LEU A 503 -8.77 -13.18 -14.35
CA LEU A 503 -9.37 -13.79 -13.17
C LEU A 503 -8.83 -15.21 -13.01
N GLU A 504 -8.30 -15.54 -11.84
CA GLU A 504 -7.81 -16.87 -11.50
C GLU A 504 -8.41 -17.29 -10.16
N GLN A 505 -8.94 -18.50 -10.10
CA GLN A 505 -9.29 -19.11 -8.83
C GLN A 505 -8.02 -19.65 -8.16
N THR A 506 -7.81 -19.29 -6.90
CA THR A 506 -6.64 -19.64 -6.10
C THR A 506 -7.04 -20.26 -4.78
N GLU A 507 -6.09 -20.84 -4.05
CA GLU A 507 -6.29 -21.27 -2.67
C GLU A 507 -6.17 -20.08 -1.72
N PHE A 508 -6.74 -20.19 -0.51
CA PHE A 508 -6.58 -19.17 0.53
C PHE A 508 -5.28 -19.38 1.33
N PRO A 509 -4.51 -18.32 1.61
CA PRO A 509 -4.76 -16.92 1.26
C PRO A 509 -4.49 -16.69 -0.23
N PHE A 510 -5.19 -15.73 -0.82
CA PHE A 510 -4.89 -15.34 -2.20
C PHE A 510 -3.44 -14.85 -2.35
N PRO A 511 -2.83 -14.92 -3.55
CA PRO A 511 -1.50 -14.38 -3.79
C PRO A 511 -1.45 -12.86 -3.58
N ASN A 512 -0.68 -12.38 -2.60
CA ASN A 512 -0.56 -10.97 -2.25
C ASN A 512 -0.07 -10.08 -3.42
N ASN A 513 0.73 -10.68 -4.31
CA ASN A 513 1.34 -10.05 -5.45
C ASN A 513 0.53 -10.17 -6.76
N SER A 514 -0.76 -10.56 -6.69
CA SER A 514 -1.64 -10.68 -7.86
C SER A 514 -1.70 -9.42 -8.72
N MET A 515 -1.76 -8.24 -8.09
CA MET A 515 -1.77 -6.95 -8.79
C MET A 515 -0.50 -6.74 -9.63
N GLY A 516 0.67 -7.11 -9.10
CA GLY A 516 1.94 -7.00 -9.82
C GLY A 516 2.02 -7.92 -11.04
N PHE A 517 1.15 -8.92 -11.11
CA PHE A 517 0.99 -9.83 -12.25
C PHE A 517 -0.19 -9.51 -13.17
N GLU A 518 -0.87 -8.37 -12.98
CA GLU A 518 -2.10 -8.01 -13.73
C GLU A 518 -3.18 -9.10 -13.64
N ARG A 519 -3.31 -9.69 -12.44
CA ARG A 519 -4.27 -10.75 -12.11
C ARG A 519 -5.27 -10.31 -11.05
N VAL A 520 -6.43 -10.94 -11.09
CA VAL A 520 -7.41 -10.92 -10.02
C VAL A 520 -7.50 -12.34 -9.47
N ALA A 521 -7.10 -12.54 -8.22
CA ALA A 521 -7.18 -13.82 -7.56
C ALA A 521 -8.48 -13.92 -6.76
N LEU A 522 -9.24 -14.99 -6.95
CA LEU A 522 -10.45 -15.33 -6.20
C LEU A 522 -10.20 -16.59 -5.39
N ALA A 523 -10.29 -16.49 -4.07
CA ALA A 523 -10.13 -17.60 -3.13
C ALA A 523 -11.39 -17.78 -2.29
N PHE A 524 -11.59 -18.99 -1.75
CA PHE A 524 -12.70 -19.31 -0.87
C PHE A 524 -12.20 -19.91 0.44
N THR A 525 -12.88 -19.59 1.53
CA THR A 525 -12.66 -20.20 2.85
C THR A 525 -13.97 -20.56 3.50
N ASN A 526 -13.92 -21.36 4.56
CA ASN A 526 -14.98 -21.34 5.57
C ASN A 526 -15.04 -19.97 6.29
N THR A 527 -15.89 -19.83 7.29
CA THR A 527 -16.10 -18.57 8.01
C THR A 527 -15.03 -18.25 9.06
N LYS A 528 -14.08 -19.16 9.34
CA LYS A 528 -13.10 -18.98 10.43
C LYS A 528 -12.11 -17.83 10.21
N PRO A 529 -11.53 -17.63 9.00
CA PRO A 529 -10.66 -16.48 8.77
C PRO A 529 -11.45 -15.17 8.86
N TYR A 530 -11.01 -14.24 9.69
CA TYR A 530 -11.62 -12.93 9.86
C TYR A 530 -11.01 -11.90 8.89
N ASN A 531 -9.68 -11.89 8.75
CA ASN A 531 -8.89 -11.09 7.80
C ASN A 531 -7.79 -11.95 7.14
N VAL A 532 -7.23 -11.47 6.02
CA VAL A 532 -6.12 -12.13 5.31
C VAL A 532 -4.80 -12.09 6.08
N ASP A 533 -4.62 -11.05 6.90
CA ASP A 533 -3.44 -10.85 7.74
C ASP A 533 -3.71 -11.24 9.21
N ASP A 534 -4.77 -12.01 9.46
CA ASP A 534 -5.13 -12.39 10.84
C ASP A 534 -3.97 -13.09 11.54
N ASP A 535 -3.84 -12.77 12.83
CA ASP A 535 -3.18 -13.68 13.75
C ASP A 535 -4.02 -14.96 13.81
N LEU A 536 -3.38 -16.09 13.50
CA LEU A 536 -4.01 -17.42 13.52
C LEU A 536 -4.57 -17.79 14.90
N GLN A 537 -4.26 -17.00 15.93
CA GLN A 537 -4.67 -17.18 17.31
C GLN A 537 -5.94 -16.43 17.72
N MET A 538 -6.51 -15.56 16.88
CA MET A 538 -7.73 -14.83 17.24
C MET A 538 -8.90 -15.77 17.53
N THR A 539 -9.48 -15.64 18.72
CA THR A 539 -10.70 -16.34 19.13
C THR A 539 -11.93 -15.78 18.40
N ASP A 540 -13.00 -16.58 18.34
CA ASP A 540 -14.26 -16.13 17.71
C ASP A 540 -14.84 -14.90 18.42
N PHE A 541 -14.71 -14.82 19.75
CA PHE A 541 -15.11 -13.65 20.53
C PHE A 541 -14.33 -12.38 20.12
N GLU A 542 -13.02 -12.47 19.96
CA GLU A 542 -12.19 -11.33 19.54
C GLU A 542 -12.53 -10.87 18.13
N LYS A 543 -12.81 -11.80 17.22
CA LYS A 543 -13.26 -11.50 15.85
C LYS A 543 -14.61 -10.78 15.86
N ASP A 544 -15.57 -11.28 16.63
CA ASP A 544 -16.89 -10.67 16.77
C ASP A 544 -16.82 -9.26 17.38
N HIS A 545 -16.02 -9.12 18.44
CA HIS A 545 -15.80 -7.84 19.10
C HIS A 545 -15.15 -6.85 18.13
N SER A 546 -14.08 -7.26 17.45
CA SER A 546 -13.38 -6.43 16.46
C SER A 546 -14.30 -6.02 15.32
N ALA A 547 -15.08 -6.95 14.75
CA ALA A 547 -16.03 -6.65 13.69
C ALA A 547 -17.07 -5.61 14.12
N THR A 548 -17.63 -5.78 15.31
CA THR A 548 -18.64 -4.89 15.89
C THR A 548 -18.06 -3.50 16.14
N MET A 549 -16.86 -3.43 16.72
CA MET A 549 -16.18 -2.16 17.00
C MET A 549 -15.79 -1.43 15.72
N THR A 550 -15.30 -2.12 14.69
CA THR A 550 -15.02 -1.55 13.37
C THR A 550 -16.28 -0.96 12.75
N MET A 551 -17.40 -1.71 12.73
CA MET A 551 -18.66 -1.16 12.19
C MET A 551 -19.19 0.02 12.98
N ARG A 552 -19.09 -0.02 14.32
CA ARG A 552 -19.48 1.11 15.17
C ARG A 552 -18.62 2.35 14.88
N MET A 553 -17.31 2.16 14.69
CA MET A 553 -16.39 3.24 14.33
C MET A 553 -16.72 3.84 12.97
N TYR A 554 -17.08 3.03 11.99
CA TYR A 554 -17.40 3.49 10.63
C TYR A 554 -18.84 4.02 10.49
N LYS A 555 -19.71 3.75 11.46
CA LYS A 555 -21.09 4.24 11.45
C LYS A 555 -21.12 5.76 11.60
N GLY A 556 -21.75 6.43 10.63
CA GLY A 556 -21.81 7.89 10.54
C GLY A 556 -20.85 8.49 9.53
N PHE A 557 -19.86 7.72 9.07
CA PHE A 557 -19.01 8.10 7.94
C PHE A 557 -19.70 7.79 6.61
N LYS A 558 -19.41 8.61 5.60
CA LYS A 558 -19.79 8.38 4.21
C LYS A 558 -18.56 7.97 3.41
N ASN A 559 -18.76 7.40 2.23
CA ASN A 559 -17.68 7.18 1.27
C ASN A 559 -16.99 8.51 1.00
N ALA A 560 -15.68 8.58 1.24
CA ALA A 560 -14.90 9.64 0.65
C ALA A 560 -14.72 9.30 -0.83
N SER A 561 -15.11 10.21 -1.72
CA SER A 561 -14.73 10.12 -3.14
C SER A 561 -13.21 9.91 -3.21
N ASN A 562 -12.72 9.06 -4.11
CA ASN A 562 -11.28 8.95 -4.44
C ASN A 562 -10.65 10.27 -5.00
N GLY A 563 -11.27 11.42 -4.77
CA GLY A 563 -10.59 12.71 -4.70
C GLY A 563 -10.55 13.14 -3.24
N PHE A 564 -9.35 13.34 -2.72
CA PHE A 564 -9.07 14.03 -1.47
C PHE A 564 -9.65 15.47 -1.53
N ALA A 565 -10.96 15.62 -1.27
CA ALA A 565 -11.77 16.85 -1.12
C ALA A 565 -13.25 16.44 -1.39
N ASP A 566 -14.29 16.81 -0.66
CA ASP A 566 -14.53 17.90 0.28
C ASP A 566 -15.39 17.39 1.45
N HIS A 567 -15.08 17.80 2.67
CA HIS A 567 -15.93 17.58 3.84
C HIS A 567 -16.94 18.73 3.95
N PRO A 568 -18.25 18.49 4.03
CA PRO A 568 -19.23 19.51 4.38
C PRO A 568 -19.31 19.58 5.91
N LEU A 569 -18.36 20.26 6.54
CA LEU A 569 -18.46 20.72 7.92
C LEU A 569 -18.22 22.23 7.96
N ASP A 570 -19.09 22.94 7.25
CA ASP A 570 -19.43 24.35 7.52
C ASP A 570 -20.96 24.48 7.40
N LYS A 571 -21.65 23.98 8.42
CA LYS A 571 -22.97 24.45 8.88
C LYS A 571 -23.13 24.16 10.37
#